data_AF-A0A546XKK4-F1
#
_entry.id   AF-A0A546XKK4-F1
#
_cell.length_a   1.000
_cell.length_b   1.000
_cell.length_c   1.000
_cell.angle_alpha   90.00
_cell.angle_beta   90.00
_cell.angle_gamma   90.00
#
_symmetry.space_group_name_H-M   'P 1'
#
loop_
_entity.id
_entity.type
_entity.pdbx_description
1 polymer ?
#
loop_
_entity_poly.entity_id
_entity_poly.type
_entity_poly.pdbx_seq_one_letter_code
_entity_poly.pdbx_strand_id
1 'polypeptide(L)'
;MEAAVNAAEAYSHIRAVMGMVVGLSLARLLTGLAGFVQHPKKERIYPLHLGWVAFLFLMLVHFWWWEHRLSATGHVLGFGAFLFLILFCSLFYFLCVLLFPTDMKEYKGYEDYFFSRKSWFFGFLAALFVTDVGDTLLKGQDYLATLGPEYLIRTAIYVVLFTSAAFIGNRRFHRFLVIFALIYQIAWIFRTYDLLA
;
A
#
# COMPACT_ATOMS: atom_id res chain seq x y z
N MET A 1 -27.29 24.34 5.14
CA MET A 1 -27.78 23.09 4.53
C MET A 1 -27.11 22.83 3.19
N GLU A 2 -27.21 23.76 2.23
CA GLU A 2 -26.60 23.67 0.89
C GLU A 2 -25.08 23.45 0.88
N ALA A 3 -24.31 24.18 1.71
CA ALA A 3 -22.86 23.98 1.83
C ALA A 3 -22.45 22.59 2.35
N ALA A 4 -23.27 21.99 3.22
CA ALA A 4 -23.02 20.64 3.75
C ALA A 4 -23.35 19.56 2.71
N VAL A 5 -24.38 19.79 1.88
CA VAL A 5 -24.73 18.93 0.74
C VAL A 5 -23.59 18.93 -0.28
N ASN A 6 -23.09 20.11 -0.67
CA ASN A 6 -21.97 20.23 -1.62
C ASN A 6 -20.68 19.57 -1.11
N ALA A 7 -20.40 19.64 0.19
CA ALA A 7 -19.23 18.98 0.80
C ALA A 7 -19.37 17.45 0.79
N ALA A 8 -20.56 16.92 1.08
CA ALA A 8 -20.84 15.49 1.03
C ALA A 8 -20.75 14.94 -0.41
N GLU A 9 -21.26 15.69 -1.39
CA GLU A 9 -21.14 15.35 -2.82
C GLU A 9 -19.67 15.35 -3.26
N ALA A 10 -18.92 16.40 -2.93
CA ALA A 10 -17.48 16.47 -3.25
C ALA A 10 -16.70 15.28 -2.65
N TYR A 11 -16.95 14.94 -1.39
CA TYR A 11 -16.35 13.76 -0.75
C TYR A 11 -16.70 12.46 -1.49
N SER A 12 -17.97 12.30 -1.90
CA SER A 12 -18.41 11.12 -2.63
C SER A 12 -17.70 10.96 -3.98
N HIS A 13 -17.48 12.07 -4.70
CA HIS A 13 -16.73 12.07 -5.96
C HIS A 13 -15.26 11.69 -5.74
N ILE A 14 -14.61 12.26 -4.73
CA ILE A 14 -13.21 11.96 -4.40
C ILE A 14 -13.05 10.47 -4.07
N ARG A 15 -13.94 9.95 -3.21
CA ARG A 15 -13.95 8.53 -2.83
C ARG A 15 -14.16 7.63 -4.04
N ALA A 16 -15.02 8.01 -4.98
CA ALA A 16 -15.24 7.26 -6.20
C ALA A 16 -13.95 7.18 -7.05
N VAL A 17 -13.26 8.32 -7.27
CA VAL A 17 -12.01 8.36 -8.04
C VAL A 17 -10.91 7.53 -7.35
N MET A 18 -10.76 7.67 -6.03
CA MET A 18 -9.82 6.85 -5.26
C MET A 18 -10.14 5.36 -5.39
N GLY A 19 -11.41 4.98 -5.27
CA GLY A 19 -11.88 3.61 -5.45
C GLY A 19 -11.56 3.05 -6.83
N MET A 20 -11.64 3.86 -7.89
CA MET A 20 -11.24 3.46 -9.24
C MET A 20 -9.74 3.14 -9.31
N VAL A 21 -8.87 4.01 -8.78
CA VAL A 21 -7.41 3.80 -8.82
C VAL A 21 -6.98 2.61 -7.95
N VAL A 22 -7.54 2.48 -6.75
CA VAL A 22 -7.32 1.32 -5.87
C VAL A 22 -7.82 0.03 -6.54
N GLY A 23 -8.99 0.07 -7.19
CA GLY A 23 -9.53 -1.04 -7.96
C GLY A 23 -8.62 -1.50 -9.11
N LEU A 24 -8.04 -0.55 -9.85
CA LEU A 24 -7.04 -0.84 -10.89
C LEU A 24 -5.77 -1.50 -10.31
N SER A 25 -5.34 -1.05 -9.13
CA SER A 25 -4.19 -1.63 -8.42
C SER A 25 -4.47 -3.09 -8.04
N LEU A 26 -5.66 -3.35 -7.49
CA LEU A 26 -6.11 -4.69 -7.13
C LEU A 26 -6.23 -5.59 -8.37
N ALA A 27 -6.83 -5.08 -9.44
CA ALA A 27 -6.95 -5.79 -10.71
C ALA A 27 -5.56 -6.13 -11.28
N ARG A 28 -4.56 -5.25 -11.15
CA ARG A 28 -3.18 -5.52 -11.58
C ARG A 28 -2.57 -6.69 -10.80
N LEU A 29 -2.71 -6.71 -9.47
CA LEU A 29 -2.21 -7.82 -8.65
C LEU A 29 -2.90 -9.14 -8.97
N LEU A 30 -4.23 -9.14 -9.06
CA LEU A 30 -5.02 -10.34 -9.35
C LEU A 30 -4.73 -10.90 -10.75
N THR A 31 -4.61 -10.03 -11.76
CA THR A 31 -4.23 -10.42 -13.12
C THR A 31 -2.83 -11.01 -13.14
N GLY A 32 -1.88 -10.42 -12.41
CA GLY A 32 -0.53 -10.95 -12.26
C GLY A 32 -0.51 -12.35 -11.64
N LEU A 33 -1.28 -12.55 -10.56
CA LEU A 33 -1.43 -13.87 -9.93
C LEU A 33 -2.10 -14.89 -10.87
N ALA A 34 -3.14 -14.50 -11.60
CA ALA A 34 -3.80 -15.35 -12.59
C ALA A 34 -2.83 -15.78 -13.70
N GLY A 35 -1.89 -14.91 -14.09
CA GLY A 35 -0.84 -15.22 -15.06
C GLY A 35 0.01 -16.44 -14.68
N PHE A 36 0.31 -16.63 -13.39
CA PHE A 36 1.03 -17.82 -12.91
C PHE A 36 0.23 -19.11 -13.09
N VAL A 37 -1.09 -19.04 -12.87
CA VAL A 37 -2.00 -20.18 -13.03
C VAL A 37 -2.20 -20.51 -14.50
N GLN A 38 -2.32 -19.49 -15.35
CA GLN A 38 -2.51 -19.63 -16.80
C GLN A 38 -1.24 -20.13 -17.51
N HIS A 39 -0.06 -19.72 -17.05
CA HIS A 39 1.22 -20.02 -17.70
C HIS A 39 2.28 -20.58 -16.73
N PRO A 40 2.04 -21.74 -16.09
CA PRO A 40 2.89 -22.26 -15.01
C PRO A 40 4.32 -22.60 -15.43
N LYS A 41 4.57 -22.83 -16.73
CA LYS A 41 5.90 -23.16 -17.27
C LYS A 41 6.69 -21.95 -17.76
N LYS A 42 6.05 -20.78 -17.89
CA LYS A 42 6.65 -19.60 -18.53
C LYS A 42 7.48 -18.78 -17.54
N GLU A 43 7.05 -18.68 -16.30
CA GLU A 43 7.69 -17.82 -15.31
C GLU A 43 7.94 -18.58 -13.99
N ARG A 44 9.19 -18.58 -13.52
CA ARG A 44 9.54 -19.18 -12.24
C ARG A 44 9.04 -18.30 -11.10
N ILE A 45 8.07 -18.82 -10.35
CA ILE A 45 7.53 -18.19 -9.14
C ILE A 45 8.66 -17.99 -8.13
N TYR A 46 8.73 -16.80 -7.53
CA TYR A 46 9.67 -16.49 -6.46
C TYR A 46 8.91 -16.19 -5.15
N PRO A 47 9.06 -17.00 -4.09
CA PRO A 47 8.27 -16.84 -2.87
C PRO A 47 8.38 -15.47 -2.18
N LEU A 48 9.55 -14.83 -2.24
CA LEU A 48 9.73 -13.48 -1.68
C LEU A 48 8.90 -12.44 -2.45
N HIS A 49 8.83 -12.56 -3.78
CA HIS A 49 7.95 -11.73 -4.60
C HIS A 49 6.48 -11.95 -4.23
N LEU A 50 6.04 -13.21 -4.10
CA LEU A 50 4.66 -13.52 -3.67
C LEU A 50 4.34 -12.96 -2.27
N GLY A 51 5.31 -12.97 -1.35
CA GLY A 51 5.15 -12.34 -0.04
C GLY A 51 4.85 -10.84 -0.14
N TRP A 52 5.56 -10.12 -1.04
CA TRP A 52 5.29 -8.71 -1.29
C TRP A 52 3.97 -8.47 -2.05
N VAL A 53 3.57 -9.39 -2.93
CA VAL A 53 2.24 -9.36 -3.57
C VAL A 53 1.15 -9.47 -2.51
N ALA A 54 1.26 -10.44 -1.58
CA ALA A 54 0.34 -10.61 -0.47
C ALA A 54 0.33 -9.37 0.45
N PHE A 55 1.51 -8.80 0.73
CA PHE A 55 1.64 -7.60 1.54
C PHE A 55 0.92 -6.39 0.92
N LEU A 56 1.14 -6.12 -0.37
CA LEU A 56 0.43 -5.04 -1.07
C LEU A 56 -1.07 -5.29 -1.19
N PHE A 57 -1.48 -6.54 -1.41
CA PHE A 57 -2.90 -6.90 -1.42
C PHE A 57 -3.54 -6.56 -0.06
N LEU A 58 -2.93 -7.00 1.05
CA LEU A 58 -3.38 -6.67 2.39
C LEU A 58 -3.39 -5.17 2.64
N MET A 59 -2.38 -4.44 2.17
CA MET A 59 -2.32 -3.00 2.32
C MET A 59 -3.40 -2.28 1.52
N LEU A 60 -3.75 -2.73 0.32
CA LEU A 60 -4.86 -2.17 -0.47
C LEU A 60 -6.21 -2.39 0.22
N VAL A 61 -6.45 -3.60 0.73
CA VAL A 61 -7.69 -3.92 1.47
C VAL A 61 -7.77 -3.10 2.75
N HIS A 62 -6.66 -3.03 3.51
CA HIS A 62 -6.57 -2.22 4.72
C HIS A 62 -6.75 -0.73 4.42
N PHE A 63 -6.10 -0.21 3.38
CA PHE A 63 -6.25 1.18 2.94
C PHE A 63 -7.70 1.49 2.59
N TRP A 64 -8.37 0.60 1.83
CA TRP A 64 -9.76 0.79 1.46
C TRP A 64 -10.70 0.81 2.69
N TRP A 65 -10.48 -0.09 3.64
CA TRP A 65 -11.22 -0.12 4.92
C TRP A 65 -10.96 1.12 5.78
N TRP A 66 -9.69 1.50 5.92
CA TRP A 66 -9.24 2.67 6.66
C TRP A 66 -9.85 3.97 6.11
N GLU A 67 -9.83 4.11 4.78
CA GLU A 67 -10.28 5.30 4.08
C GLU A 67 -11.80 5.50 4.16
N HIS A 68 -12.57 4.43 4.39
CA HIS A 68 -13.98 4.57 4.71
C HIS A 68 -14.21 5.47 5.94
N ARG A 69 -13.28 5.47 6.91
CA ARG A 69 -13.39 6.32 8.11
C ARG A 69 -13.10 7.80 7.86
N LEU A 70 -12.52 8.18 6.72
CA LEU A 70 -12.39 9.59 6.32
C LEU A 70 -13.77 10.25 6.13
N SER A 71 -14.82 9.47 5.83
CA SER A 71 -16.19 9.99 5.68
C SER A 71 -16.78 10.56 6.97
N ALA A 72 -16.23 10.19 8.13
CA ALA A 72 -16.76 10.55 9.43
C ALA A 72 -16.22 11.90 9.98
N THR A 73 -15.17 12.48 9.38
CA THR A 73 -14.49 13.67 9.94
C THR A 73 -15.06 15.01 9.46
N GLY A 74 -16.01 15.01 8.51
CA GLY A 74 -16.73 16.21 8.08
C GLY A 74 -15.86 17.35 7.52
N HIS A 75 -14.58 17.10 7.22
CA HIS A 75 -13.65 18.12 6.73
C HIS A 75 -13.92 18.44 5.25
N VAL A 76 -13.92 19.73 4.92
CA VAL A 76 -13.97 20.21 3.53
C VAL A 76 -12.63 19.89 2.86
N LEU A 77 -12.62 18.89 1.98
CA LEU A 77 -11.43 18.52 1.21
C LEU A 77 -11.14 19.60 0.14
N GLY A 78 -10.09 20.38 0.36
CA GLY A 78 -9.57 21.29 -0.66
C GLY A 78 -8.84 20.55 -1.80
N PHE A 79 -8.56 21.26 -2.90
CA PHE A 79 -7.83 20.72 -4.05
C PHE A 79 -6.49 20.07 -3.69
N GLY A 80 -5.76 20.63 -2.72
CA GLY A 80 -4.48 20.06 -2.27
C GLY A 80 -4.61 18.67 -1.63
N ALA A 81 -5.64 18.47 -0.80
CA ALA A 81 -5.93 17.16 -0.21
C ALA A 81 -6.37 16.17 -1.28
N PHE A 82 -7.17 16.61 -2.25
CA PHE A 82 -7.55 15.78 -3.40
C PHE A 82 -6.32 15.31 -4.20
N LEU A 83 -5.44 16.24 -4.60
CA LEU A 83 -4.22 15.90 -5.34
C LEU A 83 -3.33 14.93 -4.56
N PHE A 84 -3.19 15.15 -3.25
CA PHE A 84 -2.45 14.26 -2.36
C PHE A 84 -3.02 12.83 -2.35
N LEU A 85 -4.34 12.67 -2.20
CA LEU A 85 -4.98 11.36 -2.19
C LEU A 85 -4.84 10.63 -3.54
N ILE A 86 -4.94 11.35 -4.65
CA ILE A 86 -4.70 10.78 -5.98
C ILE A 86 -3.26 10.31 -6.13
N LEU A 87 -2.28 11.09 -5.68
CA LEU A 87 -0.86 10.69 -5.68
C LEU A 87 -0.64 9.46 -4.78
N PHE A 88 -1.30 9.40 -3.63
CA PHE A 88 -1.21 8.26 -2.72
C PHE A 88 -1.76 6.97 -3.35
N CYS A 89 -2.96 7.02 -3.96
CA CYS A 89 -3.50 5.88 -4.70
C CYS A 89 -2.62 5.50 -5.90
N SER A 90 -2.00 6.49 -6.56
CA SER A 90 -1.08 6.25 -7.68
C SER A 90 0.20 5.53 -7.24
N LEU A 91 0.71 5.79 -6.03
CA LEU A 91 1.84 5.05 -5.45
C LEU A 91 1.51 3.56 -5.28
N PHE A 92 0.32 3.25 -4.78
CA PHE A 92 -0.14 1.86 -4.69
C PHE A 92 -0.17 1.18 -6.07
N TYR A 93 -0.76 1.84 -7.07
CA TYR A 93 -0.81 1.32 -8.43
C TYR A 93 0.60 1.07 -8.98
N PHE A 94 1.49 2.05 -8.81
CA PHE A 94 2.87 1.96 -9.27
C PHE A 94 3.63 0.78 -8.63
N LEU A 95 3.46 0.57 -7.32
CA LEU A 95 4.03 -0.59 -6.63
C LEU A 95 3.49 -1.93 -7.16
N CYS A 96 2.21 -2.00 -7.51
CA CYS A 96 1.61 -3.19 -8.12
C CYS A 96 2.17 -3.46 -9.52
N VAL A 97 2.39 -2.41 -10.32
CA VAL A 97 3.06 -2.50 -11.63
C VAL A 97 4.53 -2.90 -11.47
N LEU A 98 5.23 -2.41 -10.45
CA LEU A 98 6.59 -2.84 -10.18
C LEU A 98 6.66 -4.32 -9.81
N LEU A 99 5.69 -4.88 -9.08
CA LEU A 99 5.67 -6.31 -8.78
C LEU A 99 5.34 -7.17 -10.01
N PHE A 100 4.46 -6.69 -10.88
CA PHE A 100 4.12 -7.39 -12.12
C PHE A 100 4.49 -6.51 -13.31
N PRO A 101 5.72 -6.60 -13.86
CA PRO A 101 6.11 -5.86 -15.05
C PRO A 101 5.34 -6.33 -16.29
N THR A 102 5.30 -5.50 -17.33
CA THR A 102 4.62 -5.82 -18.61
C THR A 102 5.44 -6.72 -19.51
N ASP A 103 6.77 -6.64 -19.44
CA ASP A 103 7.70 -7.49 -20.18
C ASP A 103 8.79 -8.02 -19.24
N MET A 104 9.11 -9.31 -19.41
CA MET A 104 10.10 -10.06 -18.63
C MET A 104 11.22 -10.62 -19.49
N LYS A 105 11.26 -10.33 -20.81
CA LYS A 105 12.24 -10.89 -21.76
C LYS A 105 13.70 -10.67 -21.38
N GLU A 106 14.00 -9.57 -20.68
CA GLU A 106 15.36 -9.23 -20.26
C GLU A 106 15.79 -9.93 -18.95
N TYR A 107 14.88 -10.63 -18.26
CA TYR A 107 15.14 -11.22 -16.95
C TYR A 107 14.97 -12.74 -16.97
N LYS A 108 15.79 -13.43 -16.16
CA LYS A 108 15.72 -14.91 -16.06
C LYS A 108 14.51 -15.42 -15.26
N GLY A 109 13.76 -14.52 -14.62
CA GLY A 109 12.58 -14.80 -13.81
C GLY A 109 12.35 -13.73 -12.74
N TYR A 110 11.35 -13.92 -11.88
CA TYR A 110 10.97 -12.92 -10.85
C TYR A 110 12.06 -12.64 -9.82
N GLU A 111 12.91 -13.62 -9.48
CA GLU A 111 14.02 -13.39 -8.56
C GLU A 111 15.00 -12.35 -9.12
N ASP A 112 15.44 -12.55 -10.36
CA ASP A 112 16.40 -11.69 -11.06
C ASP A 112 15.84 -10.27 -11.26
N TYR A 113 14.59 -10.19 -11.72
CA TYR A 113 13.87 -8.93 -11.86
C TYR A 113 13.72 -8.21 -10.51
N PHE A 114 13.27 -8.91 -9.47
CA PHE A 114 13.03 -8.31 -8.16
C PHE A 114 14.32 -7.71 -7.60
N PHE A 115 15.44 -8.44 -7.61
CA PHE A 115 16.71 -7.90 -7.10
C PHE A 115 17.26 -6.76 -7.96
N SER A 116 17.00 -6.76 -9.27
CA SER A 116 17.38 -5.68 -10.19
C SER A 116 16.58 -4.39 -9.94
N ARG A 117 15.31 -4.51 -9.53
CA ARG A 117 14.41 -3.36 -9.30
C ARG A 117 14.10 -3.09 -7.83
N LYS A 118 14.69 -3.83 -6.89
CA LYS A 118 14.42 -3.75 -5.44
C LYS A 118 14.53 -2.32 -4.91
N SER A 119 15.50 -1.54 -5.36
CA SER A 119 15.75 -0.20 -4.83
C SER A 119 14.60 0.75 -5.15
N TRP A 120 14.00 0.61 -6.34
CA TRP A 120 12.76 1.30 -6.70
C TRP A 120 11.58 0.80 -5.87
N PHE A 121 11.38 -0.52 -5.81
CA PHE A 121 10.28 -1.11 -5.06
C PHE A 121 10.28 -0.66 -3.59
N PHE A 122 11.40 -0.82 -2.90
CA PHE A 122 11.52 -0.45 -1.49
C PHE A 122 11.56 1.07 -1.26
N GLY A 123 12.10 1.85 -2.20
CA GLY A 123 12.05 3.31 -2.12
C GLY A 123 10.62 3.83 -2.17
N PHE A 124 9.82 3.34 -3.13
CA PHE A 124 8.40 3.68 -3.22
C PHE A 124 7.58 3.09 -2.07
N LEU A 125 7.94 1.92 -1.55
CA LEU A 125 7.29 1.35 -0.38
C LEU A 125 7.56 2.18 0.88
N ALA A 126 8.77 2.69 1.07
CA ALA A 126 9.07 3.64 2.14
C ALA A 126 8.28 4.95 1.97
N ALA A 127 8.22 5.49 0.75
CA ALA A 127 7.42 6.67 0.44
C ALA A 127 5.94 6.46 0.76
N LEU A 128 5.38 5.29 0.43
CA LEU A 128 4.00 4.92 0.75
C LEU A 128 3.70 5.05 2.24
N PHE A 129 4.61 4.58 3.10
CA PHE A 129 4.47 4.69 4.56
C PHE A 129 4.62 6.12 5.08
N VAL A 130 5.45 6.94 4.45
CA VAL A 130 5.51 8.38 4.77
C VAL A 130 4.21 9.08 4.35
N THR A 131 3.67 8.74 3.18
CA THR A 131 2.38 9.26 2.70
C THR A 131 1.23 8.83 3.59
N ASP A 132 1.24 7.61 4.13
CA ASP A 132 0.23 7.13 5.10
C ASP A 132 0.15 8.01 6.36
N VAL A 133 1.28 8.53 6.85
CA VAL A 133 1.27 9.49 7.96
C VAL A 133 0.64 10.81 7.54
N GLY A 134 0.94 11.30 6.34
CA GLY A 134 0.32 12.49 5.78
C GLY A 134 -1.21 12.35 5.67
N ASP A 135 -1.68 11.21 5.18
CA ASP A 135 -3.10 10.87 5.11
C ASP A 135 -3.75 10.79 6.51
N THR A 136 -3.05 10.19 7.47
CA THR A 136 -3.53 10.13 8.86
C THR A 136 -3.60 11.52 9.49
N LEU A 137 -2.67 12.42 9.17
CA LEU A 137 -2.72 13.81 9.62
C LEU A 137 -3.85 14.60 8.95
N LEU A 138 -4.19 14.31 7.68
CA LEU A 138 -5.36 14.89 7.01
C LEU A 138 -6.68 14.49 7.70
N LYS A 139 -6.72 13.32 8.36
CA LYS A 139 -7.86 12.88 9.20
C LYS A 139 -7.96 13.66 10.53
N GLY A 140 -6.92 14.39 10.92
CA GLY A 140 -6.88 15.23 12.12
C GLY A 140 -6.02 14.64 13.24
N GLN A 141 -5.56 15.52 14.14
CA GLN A 141 -4.70 15.14 15.26
C GLN A 141 -5.40 14.22 16.28
N ASP A 142 -6.70 14.44 16.48
CA ASP A 142 -7.50 13.58 17.37
C ASP A 142 -7.54 12.13 16.87
N TYR A 143 -7.68 11.96 15.55
CA TYR A 143 -7.64 10.64 14.94
C TYR A 143 -6.25 10.00 15.10
N LEU A 144 -5.17 10.74 14.85
CA LEU A 144 -3.81 10.25 15.10
C LEU A 144 -3.62 9.81 16.57
N ALA A 145 -4.16 10.56 17.53
CA ALA A 145 -4.09 10.22 18.94
C ALA A 145 -4.79 8.90 19.28
N THR A 146 -5.93 8.58 18.62
CA THR A 146 -6.63 7.30 18.83
C THR A 146 -5.82 6.07 18.39
N LEU A 147 -4.88 6.24 17.46
CA LEU A 147 -4.00 5.17 16.97
C LEU A 147 -2.83 4.89 17.93
N GLY A 148 -2.55 5.82 18.84
CA GLY A 148 -1.49 5.74 19.83
C GLY A 148 -0.07 5.85 19.26
N PRO A 149 0.95 5.88 20.14
CA PRO A 149 2.35 6.06 19.74
C PRO A 149 2.89 4.88 18.93
N GLU A 150 2.30 3.68 19.08
CA GLU A 150 2.71 2.50 18.33
C GLU A 150 2.57 2.70 16.82
N TYR A 151 1.57 3.44 16.35
CA TYR A 151 1.40 3.78 14.94
C TYR A 151 2.65 4.48 14.37
N LEU A 152 3.12 5.54 15.04
CA LEU A 152 4.28 6.31 14.58
C LEU A 152 5.58 5.50 14.70
N ILE A 153 5.75 4.75 15.79
CA ILE A 153 6.92 3.90 16.00
C ILE A 153 6.99 2.81 14.93
N ARG A 154 5.87 2.12 14.67
CA ARG A 154 5.76 1.15 13.57
C ARG A 154 6.16 1.77 12.25
N THR A 155 5.57 2.92 11.92
CA THR A 155 5.79 3.54 10.62
C THR A 155 7.25 3.97 10.46
N ALA A 156 7.86 4.53 11.50
CA ALA A 156 9.29 4.84 11.51
C ALA A 156 10.15 3.58 11.29
N ILE A 157 9.83 2.47 11.98
CA ILE A 157 10.53 1.19 11.79
C ILE A 157 10.40 0.71 10.34
N TYR A 158 9.20 0.74 9.75
CA TYR A 158 9.00 0.33 8.37
C TYR A 158 9.75 1.21 7.37
N VAL A 159 9.72 2.53 7.55
CA VAL A 159 10.48 3.45 6.69
C VAL A 159 11.96 3.11 6.75
N VAL A 160 12.54 2.96 7.94
CA VAL A 160 13.96 2.60 8.10
C VAL A 160 14.28 1.25 7.47
N LEU A 161 13.44 0.23 7.71
CA LEU A 161 13.65 -1.12 7.17
C LEU A 161 13.56 -1.14 5.64
N PHE A 162 12.57 -0.48 5.04
CA PHE A 162 12.41 -0.44 3.59
C PHE A 162 13.49 0.40 2.93
N THR A 163 13.84 1.57 3.48
CA THR A 163 15.00 2.33 2.98
C THR A 163 16.27 1.49 3.04
N SER A 164 16.50 0.75 4.13
CA SER A 164 17.66 -0.15 4.26
C SER A 164 17.61 -1.29 3.22
N ALA A 165 16.43 -1.86 2.96
CA ALA A 165 16.21 -2.92 1.99
C ALA A 165 16.54 -2.51 0.54
N ALA A 166 16.45 -1.22 0.22
CA ALA A 166 16.85 -0.70 -1.09
C ALA A 166 18.35 -0.90 -1.35
N PHE A 167 19.19 -0.89 -0.31
CA PHE A 167 20.64 -1.01 -0.41
C PHE A 167 21.16 -2.42 -0.09
N ILE A 168 20.46 -3.17 0.77
CA ILE A 168 20.89 -4.49 1.21
C ILE A 168 20.63 -5.55 0.12
N GLY A 169 21.68 -6.25 -0.32
CA GLY A 169 21.58 -7.38 -1.28
C GLY A 169 21.33 -8.76 -0.65
N ASN A 170 21.28 -8.85 0.68
CA ASN A 170 21.22 -10.14 1.37
C ASN A 170 19.84 -10.80 1.29
N ARG A 171 19.74 -11.97 0.63
CA ARG A 171 18.48 -12.72 0.48
C ARG A 171 17.85 -13.13 1.82
N ARG A 172 18.65 -13.41 2.86
CA ARG A 172 18.13 -13.77 4.19
C ARG A 172 17.42 -12.60 4.84
N PHE A 173 17.99 -11.40 4.71
CA PHE A 173 17.38 -10.16 5.21
C PHE A 173 16.02 -9.92 4.54
N HIS A 174 15.94 -10.01 3.21
CA HIS A 174 14.67 -9.82 2.49
C HIS A 174 13.60 -10.84 2.88
N ARG A 175 13.98 -12.11 3.09
CA ARG A 175 13.04 -13.13 3.59
C ARG A 175 12.53 -12.83 4.99
N PHE A 176 13.41 -12.42 5.90
CA PHE A 176 12.99 -12.02 7.24
C PHE A 176 12.06 -10.80 7.18
N LEU A 177 12.43 -9.81 6.38
CA LEU A 177 11.68 -8.56 6.24
C LEU A 177 10.25 -8.78 5.76
N VAL A 178 10.04 -9.59 4.71
CA VAL A 178 8.68 -9.85 4.19
C VAL A 178 7.83 -10.62 5.18
N ILE A 179 8.41 -11.59 5.90
CA ILE A 179 7.70 -12.38 6.92
C ILE A 179 7.31 -11.48 8.09
N PHE A 180 8.26 -10.70 8.58
CA PHE A 180 8.03 -9.71 9.63
C PHE A 180 6.93 -8.73 9.24
N ALA A 181 7.02 -8.14 8.05
CA ALA A 181 6.06 -7.16 7.55
C ALA A 181 4.65 -7.75 7.43
N LEU A 182 4.51 -8.96 6.90
CA LEU A 182 3.21 -9.65 6.80
C LEU A 182 2.61 -9.95 8.17
N ILE A 183 3.37 -10.59 9.06
CA ILE A 183 2.88 -10.97 10.40
C ILE A 183 2.46 -9.72 11.17
N TYR A 184 3.31 -8.70 11.17
CA TYR A 184 3.04 -7.49 11.93
C TYR A 184 1.88 -6.69 11.34
N GLN A 185 1.76 -6.62 10.01
CA GLN A 185 0.62 -5.96 9.36
C GLN A 185 -0.70 -6.67 9.67
N ILE A 186 -0.73 -8.00 9.64
CA ILE A 186 -1.90 -8.79 10.02
C ILE A 186 -2.24 -8.53 11.49
N ALA A 187 -1.27 -8.68 12.40
CA ALA A 187 -1.48 -8.45 13.83
C ALA A 187 -2.00 -7.04 14.13
N TRP A 188 -1.47 -6.02 13.44
CA TRP A 188 -1.94 -4.65 13.56
C TRP A 188 -3.40 -4.50 13.13
N ILE A 189 -3.75 -5.03 11.95
CA ILE A 189 -5.12 -4.93 11.40
C ILE A 189 -6.11 -5.55 12.41
N PHE A 190 -5.90 -6.79 12.81
CA PHE A 190 -6.83 -7.49 13.71
C PHE A 190 -6.92 -6.81 15.09
N ARG A 191 -5.80 -6.37 15.67
CA ARG A 191 -5.82 -5.72 16.99
C ARG A 191 -6.46 -4.34 16.98
N THR A 192 -6.33 -3.59 15.88
CA THR A 192 -6.85 -2.22 15.78
C THR A 192 -8.31 -2.18 15.28
N TYR A 193 -8.72 -3.18 14.50
CA TYR A 193 -9.99 -3.15 13.77
C TYR A 193 -10.98 -4.26 14.14
N ASP A 194 -10.51 -5.46 14.48
CA ASP A 194 -11.40 -6.57 14.87
C ASP A 194 -11.67 -6.62 16.38
N LEU A 195 -10.81 -6.00 17.21
CA LEU A 195 -10.97 -5.94 18.67
C LEU A 195 -11.67 -4.65 19.17
N LEU A 196 -12.50 -4.04 18.34
CA LEU A 196 -13.42 -2.98 18.80
C LEU A 196 -14.67 -3.62 19.42
N ALA A 197 -14.55 -3.93 20.71
CA ALA A 197 -15.67 -3.87 21.65
C ALA A 197 -16.03 -2.40 21.94
#